data_AF-A0A176EDZ3-F1
#
_entry.id   AF-A0A176EDZ3-F1
#
_cell.length_a   1.000
_cell.length_b   1.000
_cell.length_c   1.000
_cell.angle_alpha   90.00
_cell.angle_beta   90.00
_cell.angle_gamma   90.00
#
_symmetry.space_group_name_H-M   'P 1'
#
loop_
_entity.id
_entity.type
_entity.pdbx_description
1 polymer ?
#
loop_
_entity_poly.entity_id
_entity_poly.type
_entity_poly.pdbx_seq_one_letter_code
_entity_poly.pdbx_strand_id
1 'polypeptide(L)'
;MLIEKLSSDTPVRAGLGLDDLSRLQWAQFEHDEKFHREIARLTVQDRLKHMALHFAKYSGGLAEGPSEDELCRLVTDVFVIGLSSANILNLKLADRHNELSSAANVDGDGDFATKIAIASGRLAAACEKMDHLEAFPFREKITEEVLALLGAAISFADGRGWDLPSMVAKRLQPVKEKNIFYGKL
;
A
#
# COMPACT_ATOMS: atom_id res chain seq x y z
N MET A 1 12.25 -26.24 -20.77
CA MET A 1 12.56 -26.85 -19.45
C MET A 1 13.82 -26.18 -18.92
N LEU A 2 13.67 -25.14 -18.11
CA LEU A 2 14.73 -24.56 -17.29
C LEU A 2 14.03 -23.99 -16.05
N ILE A 3 13.93 -24.84 -15.03
CA ILE A 3 13.56 -24.43 -13.68
C ILE A 3 14.88 -24.05 -13.03
N GLU A 4 15.17 -22.76 -12.97
CA GLU A 4 16.23 -22.27 -12.09
C GLU A 4 15.79 -22.51 -10.65
N LYS A 5 16.56 -23.35 -9.95
CA LYS A 5 16.45 -23.55 -8.51
C LYS A 5 16.74 -22.21 -7.83
N LEU A 6 15.69 -21.60 -7.27
CA LEU A 6 15.84 -20.58 -6.24
C LEU A 6 16.53 -21.25 -5.04
N SER A 7 17.79 -20.89 -4.84
CA SER A 7 18.57 -21.26 -3.65
C SER A 7 17.91 -20.64 -2.41
N SER A 8 17.73 -21.46 -1.38
CA SER A 8 17.09 -21.11 -0.11
C SER A 8 17.94 -20.24 0.83
N ASP A 9 19.04 -19.65 0.33
CA ASP A 9 20.02 -18.88 1.12
C ASP A 9 20.11 -17.42 0.67
N THR A 10 18.97 -16.78 0.38
CA THR A 10 18.97 -15.31 0.26
C THR A 10 18.96 -14.75 1.69
N PRO A 11 19.98 -14.01 2.13
CA PRO A 11 19.96 -13.38 3.44
C PRO A 11 18.73 -12.49 3.53
N VAL A 12 17.99 -12.60 4.64
CA VAL A 12 16.88 -11.69 4.96
C VAL A 12 17.45 -10.27 4.92
N ARG A 13 17.19 -9.53 3.84
CA ARG A 13 17.60 -8.13 3.73
C ARG A 13 16.80 -7.36 4.76
N ALA A 14 17.47 -6.83 5.77
CA ALA A 14 16.87 -5.90 6.71
C ALA A 14 16.61 -4.58 5.98
N GLY A 15 15.33 -4.18 5.91
CA GLY A 15 14.90 -2.88 5.40
C GLY A 15 14.56 -2.86 3.91
N LEU A 16 13.44 -2.19 3.58
CA LEU A 16 13.08 -1.87 2.20
C LEU A 16 14.00 -0.78 1.62
N GLY A 17 14.89 -1.14 0.70
CA GLY A 17 15.75 -0.18 0.01
C GLY A 17 15.01 0.70 -1.01
N LEU A 18 15.62 1.85 -1.39
CA LEU A 18 15.06 2.78 -2.39
C LEU A 18 14.83 2.13 -3.77
N ASP A 19 15.73 1.26 -4.20
CA ASP A 19 15.60 0.52 -5.45
C ASP A 19 14.44 -0.47 -5.39
N ASP A 20 14.26 -1.14 -4.25
CA ASP A 20 13.13 -2.04 -4.02
C ASP A 20 11.81 -1.27 -3.99
N LEU A 21 11.75 -0.11 -3.33
CA LEU A 21 10.58 0.75 -3.32
C LEU A 21 10.19 1.20 -4.74
N SER A 22 11.17 1.63 -5.54
CA SER A 22 10.94 2.04 -6.92
C SER A 22 10.44 0.88 -7.79
N ARG A 23 11.05 -0.29 -7.64
CA ARG A 23 10.65 -1.52 -8.34
C ARG A 23 9.24 -1.96 -7.96
N LEU A 24 8.89 -1.93 -6.68
CA LEU A 24 7.55 -2.30 -6.20
C LEU A 24 6.50 -1.28 -6.65
N GLN A 25 6.81 0.02 -6.61
CA GLN A 25 5.92 1.05 -7.10
C GLN A 25 5.57 0.84 -8.58
N TRP A 26 6.58 0.57 -9.41
CA TRP A 26 6.40 0.25 -10.83
C TRP A 26 5.60 -1.04 -11.03
N ALA A 27 5.95 -2.11 -10.31
CA ALA A 27 5.23 -3.37 -10.39
C ALA A 27 3.75 -3.23 -10.00
N GLN A 28 3.44 -2.38 -9.02
CA GLN A 28 2.06 -2.08 -8.66
C GLN A 28 1.34 -1.29 -9.75
N PHE A 29 2.01 -0.32 -10.39
CA PHE A 29 1.46 0.42 -11.52
C PHE A 29 1.06 -0.54 -12.66
N GLU A 30 1.97 -1.43 -13.07
CA GLU A 30 1.68 -2.42 -14.11
C GLU A 30 0.56 -3.39 -13.67
N HIS A 31 0.55 -3.78 -12.40
CA HIS A 31 -0.48 -4.65 -11.85
C HIS A 31 -1.87 -4.01 -11.97
N ASP A 32 -2.00 -2.74 -11.56
CA ASP A 32 -3.27 -2.03 -11.59
C ASP A 32 -3.79 -1.88 -13.03
N GLU A 33 -2.92 -1.51 -13.97
CA GLU A 33 -3.26 -1.35 -15.39
C GLU A 33 -3.68 -2.67 -16.07
N LYS A 34 -3.14 -3.82 -15.63
CA LYS A 34 -3.43 -5.12 -16.25
C LYS A 34 -4.59 -5.85 -15.57
N PHE A 35 -4.62 -5.84 -14.24
CA PHE A 35 -5.47 -6.71 -13.43
C PHE A 35 -6.61 -5.98 -12.70
N HIS A 36 -6.59 -4.65 -12.64
CA HIS A 36 -7.66 -3.80 -12.06
C HIS A 36 -8.11 -2.70 -13.03
N ARG A 37 -8.32 -3.06 -14.30
CA ARG A 37 -8.66 -2.11 -15.38
C ARG A 37 -9.92 -1.32 -15.07
N GLU A 38 -10.89 -1.93 -14.41
CA GLU A 38 -12.12 -1.30 -13.96
C GLU A 38 -11.86 -0.16 -12.98
N ILE A 39 -10.85 -0.28 -12.11
CA ILE A 39 -10.46 0.77 -11.16
C ILE A 39 -9.50 1.76 -11.83
N ALA A 40 -8.52 1.29 -12.61
CA ALA A 40 -7.52 2.13 -13.28
C ALA A 40 -8.16 3.17 -14.24
N ARG A 41 -9.31 2.84 -14.82
CA ARG A 41 -10.06 3.69 -15.75
C ARG A 41 -11.00 4.70 -15.09
N LEU A 42 -11.18 4.64 -13.77
CA LEU A 42 -11.96 5.63 -13.05
C LEU A 42 -11.27 7.00 -13.07
N THR A 43 -12.05 8.05 -12.78
CA THR A 43 -11.46 9.39 -12.58
C THR A 43 -10.48 9.37 -11.40
N VAL A 44 -9.53 10.30 -11.37
CA VAL A 44 -8.59 10.43 -10.23
C VAL A 44 -9.35 10.51 -8.90
N GLN A 45 -10.47 11.24 -8.88
CA GLN A 45 -11.31 11.43 -7.69
C GLN A 45 -11.92 10.10 -7.23
N ASP A 46 -12.54 9.36 -8.16
CA ASP A 46 -13.16 8.07 -7.85
C ASP A 46 -12.14 7.00 -7.45
N ARG A 47 -10.94 7.03 -8.06
CA ARG A 47 -9.82 6.17 -7.66
C ARG A 47 -9.39 6.47 -6.22
N LEU A 48 -9.23 7.74 -5.85
CA LEU A 48 -8.86 8.12 -4.48
C LEU A 48 -9.93 7.73 -3.45
N LYS A 49 -11.22 7.90 -3.78
CA LYS A 49 -12.32 7.38 -2.96
C LYS A 49 -12.25 5.88 -2.79
N HIS A 50 -12.00 5.15 -3.87
CA HIS A 50 -11.84 3.70 -3.81
C HIS A 50 -10.67 3.29 -2.90
N MET A 51 -9.53 3.98 -2.97
CA MET A 51 -8.40 3.74 -2.06
C MET A 51 -8.78 4.05 -0.61
N ALA A 52 -9.49 5.14 -0.34
CA ALA A 52 -9.98 5.47 1.01
C ALA A 52 -10.90 4.37 1.58
N LEU A 53 -11.78 3.77 0.76
CA LEU A 53 -12.62 2.64 1.19
C LEU A 53 -11.79 1.40 1.52
N HIS A 54 -10.70 1.14 0.80
CA HIS A 54 -9.76 0.07 1.13
C HIS A 54 -9.13 0.28 2.50
N PHE A 55 -8.60 1.48 2.77
CA PHE A 55 -7.99 1.78 4.07
C PHE A 55 -9.01 1.70 5.22
N ALA A 56 -10.25 2.15 5.01
CA ALA A 56 -11.30 2.07 6.03
C ALA A 56 -11.61 0.61 6.39
N LYS A 57 -11.70 -0.27 5.38
CA LYS A 57 -11.87 -1.71 5.57
C LYS A 57 -10.70 -2.32 6.36
N TYR A 58 -9.46 -1.93 6.07
CA TYR A 58 -8.29 -2.45 6.76
C TYR A 58 -8.21 -1.96 8.21
N SER A 59 -8.61 -0.71 8.48
CA SER A 59 -8.71 -0.19 9.84
C SER A 59 -9.66 -1.02 10.71
N GLY A 60 -10.82 -1.43 10.17
CA GLY A 60 -11.74 -2.33 10.86
C GLY A 60 -11.09 -3.69 11.16
N GLY A 61 -10.46 -4.31 10.16
CA GLY A 61 -9.79 -5.60 10.35
C GLY A 61 -8.63 -5.58 11.35
N LEU A 62 -7.91 -4.45 11.46
CA LEU A 62 -6.87 -4.28 12.48
C LEU A 62 -7.46 -4.13 13.89
N ALA A 63 -8.61 -3.46 14.01
CA ALA A 63 -9.29 -3.28 15.29
C ALA A 63 -9.90 -4.57 15.86
N GLU A 64 -10.14 -5.57 15.02
CA GLU A 64 -10.67 -6.88 15.42
C GLU A 64 -9.64 -7.78 16.15
N GLY A 65 -8.37 -7.35 16.24
CA GLY A 65 -7.31 -8.15 16.85
C GLY A 65 -6.93 -9.34 15.98
N PRO A 66 -6.43 -9.10 14.75
CA PRO A 66 -6.15 -10.16 13.78
C PRO A 66 -5.09 -11.14 14.30
N SER A 67 -5.16 -12.39 13.84
CA SER A 67 -4.03 -13.33 13.97
C SER A 67 -2.79 -12.80 13.26
N GLU A 68 -1.61 -13.36 13.56
CA GLU A 68 -0.34 -12.92 12.96
C GLU A 68 -0.35 -13.00 11.42
N ASP A 69 -0.94 -14.07 10.86
CA ASP A 69 -1.07 -14.24 9.41
C ASP A 69 -2.02 -13.20 8.79
N GLU A 70 -3.11 -12.88 9.48
CA GLU A 70 -4.06 -11.84 9.05
C GLU A 70 -3.45 -10.45 9.14
N LEU A 71 -2.68 -10.18 10.20
CA LEU A 71 -1.95 -8.93 10.39
C LEU A 71 -0.89 -8.74 9.29
N CYS A 72 -0.11 -9.79 9.00
CA CYS A 72 0.83 -9.82 7.89
C CYS A 72 0.14 -9.49 6.55
N ARG A 73 -1.04 -10.07 6.31
CA ARG A 73 -1.86 -9.75 5.12
C ARG A 73 -2.33 -8.30 5.12
N LEU A 74 -2.84 -7.79 6.23
CA LEU A 74 -3.36 -6.42 6.35
C LEU A 74 -2.24 -5.38 6.13
N VAL A 75 -1.06 -5.58 6.72
CA VAL A 75 0.11 -4.73 6.51
C VAL A 75 0.50 -4.71 5.03
N THR A 76 0.54 -5.87 4.38
CA THR A 76 0.81 -5.98 2.94
C THR A 76 -0.23 -5.24 2.11
N ASP A 77 -1.51 -5.40 2.45
CA ASP A 77 -2.63 -4.76 1.77
C ASP A 77 -2.61 -3.23 1.93
N VAL A 78 -2.25 -2.72 3.12
CA VAL A 78 -2.02 -1.28 3.35
C VAL A 78 -0.91 -0.77 2.43
N PHE A 79 0.23 -1.47 2.38
CA PHE A 79 1.36 -1.06 1.55
C PHE A 79 1.01 -1.05 0.05
N VAL A 80 0.39 -2.12 -0.45
CA VAL A 80 -0.05 -2.25 -1.86
C VAL A 80 -1.00 -1.12 -2.26
N ILE A 81 -2.03 -0.84 -1.44
CA ILE A 81 -2.97 0.25 -1.72
C ILE A 81 -2.31 1.62 -1.58
N GLY A 82 -1.33 1.76 -0.68
CA GLY A 82 -0.48 2.95 -0.59
C GLY A 82 0.30 3.21 -1.88
N LEU A 83 0.91 2.18 -2.48
CA LEU A 83 1.61 2.28 -3.76
C LEU A 83 0.65 2.71 -4.89
N SER A 84 -0.52 2.08 -4.98
CA SER A 84 -1.57 2.46 -5.94
C SER A 84 -2.01 3.92 -5.74
N SER A 85 -2.18 4.36 -4.50
CA SER A 85 -2.53 5.74 -4.16
C SER A 85 -1.44 6.75 -4.57
N ALA A 86 -0.17 6.42 -4.33
CA ALA A 86 0.96 7.23 -4.77
C ALA A 86 1.02 7.33 -6.30
N ASN A 87 0.75 6.23 -7.01
CA ASN A 87 0.68 6.21 -8.47
C ASN A 87 -0.49 7.08 -8.99
N ILE A 88 -1.66 7.03 -8.36
CA ILE A 88 -2.80 7.91 -8.70
C ILE A 88 -2.43 9.39 -8.57
N LEU A 89 -1.73 9.74 -7.50
CA LEU A 89 -1.26 11.10 -7.23
C LEU A 89 -0.06 11.51 -8.08
N ASN A 90 0.48 10.59 -8.89
CA ASN A 90 1.70 10.77 -9.67
C ASN A 90 2.89 11.21 -8.79
N LEU A 91 3.08 10.52 -7.67
CA LEU A 91 4.20 10.72 -6.75
C LEU A 91 5.32 9.76 -7.09
N LYS A 92 6.56 10.24 -7.07
CA LYS A 92 7.75 9.38 -7.11
C LYS A 92 8.23 9.12 -5.69
N LEU A 93 7.98 7.91 -5.17
CA LEU A 93 8.20 7.62 -3.74
C LEU A 93 9.69 7.68 -3.34
N ALA A 94 10.60 7.37 -4.25
CA ALA A 94 12.04 7.53 -4.02
C ALA A 94 12.42 8.98 -3.69
N ASP A 95 11.71 9.98 -4.25
CA ASP A 95 11.95 11.40 -3.99
C ASP A 95 11.24 11.87 -2.69
N ARG A 96 10.56 10.97 -1.99
CA ARG A 96 9.76 11.21 -0.77
C ARG A 96 10.24 10.34 0.40
N HIS A 97 11.42 9.73 0.28
CA HIS A 97 11.97 8.82 1.29
C HIS A 97 11.98 9.44 2.70
N ASN A 98 12.40 10.70 2.84
CA ASN A 98 12.46 11.36 4.15
C ASN A 98 11.09 11.51 4.80
N GLU A 99 10.04 11.78 4.01
CA GLU A 99 8.67 11.88 4.50
C GLU A 99 8.16 10.50 4.95
N LEU A 100 8.44 9.44 4.17
CA LEU A 100 8.12 8.06 4.54
C LEU A 100 8.82 7.65 5.85
N SER A 101 10.12 7.94 5.99
CA SER A 101 10.87 7.66 7.21
C SER A 101 10.36 8.45 8.41
N SER A 102 9.90 9.70 8.21
CA SER A 102 9.35 10.50 9.31
C SER A 102 8.01 9.96 9.83
N ALA A 103 7.25 9.29 8.96
CA ALA A 103 5.99 8.64 9.31
C ALA A 103 6.16 7.23 9.91
N ALA A 104 7.38 6.70 9.90
CA ALA A 104 7.71 5.31 10.24
C ALA A 104 7.58 4.98 11.73
N ASN A 105 7.46 5.92 12.67
CA ASN A 105 7.48 5.54 14.08
C ASN A 105 6.21 4.77 14.47
N VAL A 106 6.28 3.43 14.49
CA VAL A 106 5.19 2.52 14.85
C VAL A 106 5.66 1.63 16.00
N ASP A 107 5.01 1.72 17.14
CA ASP A 107 5.31 0.94 18.35
C ASP A 107 4.25 -0.14 18.58
N GLY A 108 4.43 -1.28 17.91
CA GLY A 108 3.54 -2.44 18.02
C GLY A 108 2.17 -2.26 17.38
N ASP A 109 1.32 -3.26 17.58
CA ASP A 109 0.13 -3.52 16.75
C ASP A 109 -0.96 -2.48 17.00
N GLY A 110 -1.12 -2.08 18.26
CA GLY A 110 -2.10 -1.06 18.64
C GLY A 110 -1.77 0.31 18.05
N ASP A 111 -0.49 0.68 18.01
CA ASP A 111 -0.06 1.94 17.39
C ASP A 111 -0.21 1.88 15.87
N PHE A 112 0.13 0.75 15.24
CA PHE A 112 -0.13 0.53 13.81
C PHE A 112 -1.62 0.68 13.49
N ALA A 113 -2.49 -0.04 14.18
CA ALA A 113 -3.95 0.03 14.00
C ALA A 113 -4.48 1.46 14.16
N THR A 114 -4.00 2.18 15.19
CA THR A 114 -4.36 3.57 15.45
C THR A 114 -3.95 4.50 14.31
N LYS A 115 -2.72 4.36 13.80
CA LYS A 115 -2.23 5.17 12.68
C LYS A 115 -3.02 4.92 11.40
N ILE A 116 -3.31 3.65 11.08
CA ILE A 116 -4.13 3.31 9.90
C ILE A 116 -5.54 3.89 10.05
N ALA A 117 -6.15 3.79 11.24
CA ALA A 117 -7.47 4.36 11.50
C ALA A 117 -7.50 5.88 11.32
N ILE A 118 -6.53 6.59 11.91
CA ILE A 118 -6.43 8.06 11.81
C ILE A 118 -6.23 8.50 10.36
N ALA A 119 -5.23 7.93 9.68
CA ALA A 119 -4.91 8.34 8.31
C ALA A 119 -6.04 7.99 7.33
N SER A 120 -6.67 6.82 7.51
CA SER A 120 -7.85 6.43 6.73
C SER A 120 -9.02 7.38 6.93
N GLY A 121 -9.30 7.79 8.18
CA GLY A 121 -10.38 8.74 8.48
C GLY A 121 -10.14 10.11 7.86
N ARG A 122 -8.88 10.57 7.87
CA ARG A 122 -8.48 11.84 7.22
C ARG A 122 -8.54 11.77 5.70
N LEU A 123 -8.17 10.64 5.09
CA LEU A 123 -8.39 10.41 3.65
C LEU A 123 -9.87 10.43 3.28
N ALA A 124 -10.72 9.78 4.09
CA ALA A 124 -12.16 9.79 3.88
C ALA A 124 -12.73 11.21 3.96
N ALA A 125 -12.33 11.99 4.97
CA ALA A 125 -12.72 13.40 5.09
C ALA A 125 -12.22 14.25 3.92
N ALA A 126 -11.00 14.03 3.43
CA ALA A 126 -10.49 14.73 2.24
C ALA A 126 -11.30 14.39 0.98
N CYS A 127 -11.76 13.14 0.85
CA CYS A 127 -12.64 12.72 -0.24
C CYS A 127 -14.04 13.35 -0.13
N GLU A 128 -14.63 13.39 1.06
CA GLU A 128 -15.91 14.05 1.32
C GLU A 128 -15.85 15.55 0.98
N LYS A 129 -14.81 16.25 1.41
CA LYS A 129 -14.59 17.67 1.09
C LYS A 129 -14.48 17.92 -0.41
N MET A 130 -13.99 16.95 -1.15
CA MET A 130 -13.85 17.04 -2.61
C MET A 130 -15.21 16.99 -3.28
N ASP A 131 -16.13 16.20 -2.74
CA ASP A 131 -17.52 16.11 -3.20
C ASP A 131 -18.31 17.37 -2.88
N HIS A 132 -18.00 18.01 -1.76
CA HIS A 132 -18.59 19.30 -1.38
C HIS A 132 -17.93 20.51 -2.05
N LEU A 133 -16.88 20.30 -2.87
CA LEU A 133 -16.12 21.37 -3.52
C LEU A 133 -15.61 22.43 -2.53
N GLU A 134 -15.23 22.00 -1.33
CA GLU A 134 -14.73 22.90 -0.30
C GLU A 134 -13.38 23.52 -0.67
N ALA A 135 -13.09 24.69 -0.10
CA ALA A 135 -11.77 25.29 -0.16
C ALA A 135 -10.79 24.51 0.73
N PHE A 136 -10.25 23.42 0.21
CA PHE A 136 -9.38 22.48 0.92
C PHE A 136 -8.13 22.12 0.07
N PRO A 137 -6.93 22.02 0.67
CA PRO A 137 -5.70 21.67 -0.05
C PRO A 137 -5.63 20.15 -0.35
N PHE A 138 -6.52 19.67 -1.23
CA PHE A 138 -6.73 18.23 -1.50
C PHE A 138 -5.44 17.46 -1.78
N ARG A 139 -4.63 17.94 -2.73
CA ARG A 139 -3.44 17.22 -3.17
C ARG A 139 -2.43 17.05 -2.03
N GLU A 140 -2.21 18.09 -1.26
CA GLU A 140 -1.26 18.10 -0.13
C GLU A 140 -1.74 17.14 0.96
N LYS A 141 -2.99 17.29 1.42
CA LYS A 141 -3.52 16.46 2.51
C LYS A 141 -3.67 15.00 2.15
N ILE A 142 -4.10 14.68 0.93
CA ILE A 142 -4.15 13.27 0.50
C ILE A 142 -2.73 12.70 0.38
N THR A 143 -1.75 13.50 -0.09
CA THR A 143 -0.34 13.06 -0.15
C THR A 143 0.21 12.77 1.24
N GLU A 144 0.01 13.67 2.21
CA GLU A 144 0.44 13.49 3.60
C GLU A 144 -0.07 12.16 4.17
N GLU A 145 -1.36 11.88 4.02
CA GLU A 145 -1.96 10.66 4.59
C GLU A 145 -1.54 9.38 3.83
N VAL A 146 -1.36 9.43 2.51
CA VAL A 146 -0.82 8.30 1.73
C VAL A 146 0.62 7.97 2.16
N LEU A 147 1.47 8.98 2.36
CA LEU A 147 2.83 8.77 2.84
C LEU A 147 2.83 8.27 4.29
N ALA A 148 1.90 8.72 5.13
CA ALA A 148 1.74 8.22 6.49
C ALA A 148 1.40 6.72 6.52
N LEU A 149 0.47 6.28 5.67
CA LEU A 149 0.06 4.88 5.55
C LEU A 149 1.20 3.99 5.03
N LEU A 150 1.92 4.45 4.00
CA LEU A 150 3.09 3.75 3.45
C LEU A 150 4.22 3.64 4.48
N GLY A 151 4.59 4.75 5.12
CA GLY A 151 5.64 4.79 6.13
C GLY A 151 5.33 3.88 7.32
N ALA A 152 4.07 3.88 7.79
CA ALA A 152 3.63 2.99 8.86
C ALA A 152 3.74 1.51 8.46
N ALA A 153 3.33 1.13 7.25
CA ALA A 153 3.40 -0.25 6.78
C ALA A 153 4.84 -0.74 6.60
N ILE A 154 5.72 0.10 6.03
CA ILE A 154 7.15 -0.20 5.87
C ILE A 154 7.78 -0.43 7.25
N SER A 155 7.60 0.51 8.17
CA SER A 155 8.23 0.43 9.47
C SER A 155 7.71 -0.73 10.32
N PHE A 156 6.40 -0.98 10.27
CA PHE A 156 5.83 -2.11 10.98
C PHE A 156 6.40 -3.43 10.46
N ALA A 157 6.50 -3.60 9.14
CA ALA A 157 7.12 -4.78 8.54
C ALA A 157 8.61 -4.90 8.91
N ASP A 158 9.36 -3.80 8.85
CA ASP A 158 10.78 -3.77 9.22
C ASP A 158 10.99 -4.13 10.70
N GLY A 159 10.17 -3.58 11.61
CA GLY A 159 10.21 -3.87 13.04
C GLY A 159 9.86 -5.33 13.38
N ARG A 160 9.09 -6.00 12.52
CA ARG A 160 8.80 -7.44 12.60
C ARG A 160 9.82 -8.32 11.86
N GLY A 161 10.78 -7.73 11.15
CA GLY A 161 11.73 -8.45 10.30
C GLY A 161 11.07 -9.14 9.10
N TRP A 162 9.94 -8.62 8.63
CA TRP A 162 9.19 -9.18 7.51
C TRP A 162 9.72 -8.68 6.15
N ASP A 163 9.91 -9.61 5.22
CA ASP A 163 10.33 -9.29 3.85
C ASP A 163 9.14 -8.78 3.01
N LEU A 164 8.91 -7.47 3.08
CA LEU A 164 7.81 -6.79 2.41
C LEU A 164 7.78 -7.02 0.89
N PRO A 165 8.91 -6.97 0.14
CA PRO A 165 8.96 -7.39 -1.26
C PRO A 165 8.37 -8.79 -1.52
N SER A 166 8.76 -9.79 -0.71
CA SER A 166 8.23 -11.15 -0.85
C SER A 166 6.76 -11.26 -0.46
N MET A 167 6.32 -10.53 0.57
CA MET A 167 4.92 -10.46 0.97
C MET A 167 4.04 -9.91 -0.16
N VAL A 168 4.47 -8.81 -0.79
CA VAL A 168 3.76 -8.20 -1.93
C VAL A 168 3.69 -9.18 -3.10
N ALA A 169 4.80 -9.83 -3.46
CA ALA A 169 4.82 -10.80 -4.55
C ALA A 169 3.81 -11.95 -4.32
N LYS A 170 3.79 -12.52 -3.11
CA LYS A 170 2.82 -13.56 -2.72
C LYS A 170 1.39 -13.03 -2.74
N ARG A 171 1.16 -11.79 -2.29
CA ARG A 171 -0.17 -11.21 -2.13
C ARG A 171 -0.85 -10.88 -3.45
N LEU A 172 -0.09 -10.41 -4.45
CA LEU A 172 -0.62 -10.06 -5.77
C LEU A 172 -0.93 -11.28 -6.63
N GLN A 173 -0.27 -12.42 -6.38
CA GLN A 173 -0.38 -13.62 -7.22
C GLN A 173 -1.83 -14.15 -7.35
N PRO A 174 -2.60 -14.34 -6.26
CA PRO A 174 -3.99 -14.79 -6.36
C PRO A 174 -4.92 -13.79 -7.05
N VAL A 175 -4.55 -12.51 -7.08
CA VAL A 175 -5.34 -11.46 -7.79
C VAL A 175 -5.15 -11.61 -9.29
N LYS A 176 -3.90 -11.81 -9.73
CA LYS A 176 -3.57 -12.08 -11.14
C LYS A 176 -4.30 -13.32 -11.64
N GLU A 177 -4.30 -14.40 -10.86
CA GLU A 177 -4.93 -15.69 -11.20
C GLU A 177 -6.44 -15.62 -11.38
N LYS A 178 -7.12 -14.66 -10.75
CA LYS A 178 -8.57 -14.44 -10.93
C LYS A 178 -8.92 -13.77 -12.25
N ASN A 179 -7.95 -13.18 -12.95
CA ASN A 179 -8.21 -12.50 -14.21
C ASN A 179 -8.47 -13.53 -15.33
N ILE A 180 -9.51 -13.32 -16.12
CA ILE A 180 -9.90 -14.24 -17.22
C ILE A 180 -8.84 -14.36 -18.33
N PHE A 181 -7.87 -13.45 -18.37
CA PHE A 181 -6.74 -13.45 -19.30
C PHE A 181 -5.41 -13.81 -18.63
N TYR A 182 -5.44 -14.32 -17.40
CA TYR A 182 -4.23 -14.77 -16.70
C TYR A 182 -3.46 -15.81 -17.54
N GLY A 183 -2.16 -15.60 -17.71
CA GLY A 183 -1.29 -16.38 -18.61
C GLY A 183 -1.22 -15.89 -20.07
N LYS A 184 -2.00 -14.85 -20.43
CA LYS A 184 -1.93 -14.19 -21.76
C LYS A 184 -1.50 -12.71 -21.70
N LEU A 185 -1.44 -12.12 -20.49
CA LEU A 185 -1.03 -10.74 -20.20
C LEU A 185 0.42 -10.65 -19.68
#